data_AF-A0A557QCD9-F1
#
_entry.id   AF-A0A557QCD9-F1
#
_cell.length_a   1.000
_cell.length_b   1.000
_cell.length_c   1.000
_cell.angle_alpha   90.00
_cell.angle_beta   90.00
_cell.angle_gamma   90.00
#
_symmetry.space_group_name_H-M   'P 1'
#
loop_
_entity.id
_entity.type
_entity.pdbx_description
1 polymer ?
#
loop_
_entity_poly.entity_id
_entity_poly.type
_entity_poly.pdbx_seq_one_letter_code
_entity_poly.pdbx_strand_id
1 'polypeptide(L)'
;MRRHINTLNGLITLINDDPLAPSPDLPVSSVLAQMIETVVKTTNLSININSTTGGVHSPRSFHYHGQALDINRLDGKRIDDVSNGANVQVFQQAVAAHIDVAECFGPFINIRKRGAQVEQRPDLRIRHVNHLHISSQT
;
A
#
# COMPACT_ATOMS: atom_id res chain seq x y z
N MET A 1 1.66 9.77 15.88
CA MET A 1 0.24 10.18 15.83
C MET A 1 -0.47 9.38 14.74
N ARG A 2 -1.76 9.06 14.89
CA ARG A 2 -2.55 8.40 13.84
C ARG A 2 -3.59 9.37 13.26
N ARG A 3 -3.93 9.22 11.98
CA ARG A 3 -4.94 10.02 11.26
C ARG A 3 -5.55 9.23 10.11
N HIS A 4 -6.69 9.68 9.61
CA HIS A 4 -7.25 9.19 8.35
C HIS A 4 -6.41 9.67 7.16
N ILE A 5 -6.44 8.90 6.08
CA ILE A 5 -5.82 9.25 4.81
C ILE A 5 -6.74 10.27 4.10
N ASN A 6 -6.16 11.33 3.55
CA ASN A 6 -6.89 12.28 2.74
C ASN A 6 -7.23 11.64 1.39
N THR A 7 -8.49 11.68 0.97
CA THR A 7 -8.95 11.05 -0.27
C THR A 7 -8.46 11.75 -1.54
N LEU A 8 -7.84 12.93 -1.42
CA LEU A 8 -7.28 13.71 -2.52
C LEU A 8 -8.27 13.90 -3.67
N ASN A 9 -9.47 14.40 -3.36
CA ASN A 9 -10.56 14.60 -4.30
C ASN A 9 -10.97 13.32 -5.07
N GLY A 10 -10.90 12.17 -4.39
CA GLY A 10 -11.32 10.88 -4.95
C GLY A 10 -10.22 10.10 -5.66
N LEU A 11 -8.99 10.61 -5.72
CA LEU A 11 -7.84 9.82 -6.19
C LEU A 11 -7.51 8.66 -5.25
N ILE A 12 -7.86 8.76 -3.97
CA ILE A 12 -7.73 7.67 -3.02
C ILE A 12 -9.12 7.25 -2.57
N THR A 13 -9.45 5.99 -2.83
CA THR A 13 -10.66 5.33 -2.35
C THR A 13 -10.29 4.28 -1.29
N LEU A 14 -11.20 4.03 -0.35
CA LEU A 14 -11.03 3.10 0.75
C LEU A 14 -12.24 2.16 0.75
N ILE A 15 -12.21 1.15 -0.11
CA ILE A 15 -13.31 0.22 -0.33
C ILE A 15 -12.78 -1.21 -0.22
N ASN A 16 -13.36 -1.98 0.70
CA ASN A 16 -13.08 -3.41 0.82
C ASN A 16 -13.92 -4.18 -0.22
N ASP A 17 -13.30 -5.13 -0.92
CA ASP A 17 -13.99 -6.03 -1.86
C ASP A 17 -15.05 -6.90 -1.13
N ASP A 18 -14.86 -7.17 0.16
CA ASP A 18 -15.87 -7.80 1.02
C ASP A 18 -16.61 -6.74 1.86
N PRO A 19 -17.91 -6.46 1.60
CA PRO A 19 -18.67 -5.46 2.34
C PRO A 19 -18.97 -5.85 3.79
N LEU A 20 -18.78 -7.11 4.17
CA LEU A 20 -18.94 -7.58 5.55
C LEU A 20 -17.63 -7.54 6.34
N ALA A 21 -16.50 -7.37 5.65
CA ALA A 21 -15.20 -7.22 6.28
C ALA A 21 -15.02 -5.81 6.87
N PRO A 22 -14.05 -5.62 7.80
CA PRO A 22 -13.80 -4.32 8.37
C PRO A 22 -13.52 -3.24 7.33
N SER A 23 -14.05 -2.04 7.59
CA SER A 23 -13.79 -0.87 6.76
C SER A 23 -12.28 -0.60 6.68
N PRO A 24 -11.74 -0.30 5.49
CA PRO A 24 -10.35 0.15 5.35
C PRO A 24 -10.17 1.61 5.76
N ASP A 25 -11.25 2.39 5.92
CA ASP A 25 -11.19 3.77 6.40
C ASP A 25 -11.02 3.85 7.92
N LEU A 26 -9.82 3.48 8.37
CA LEU A 26 -9.40 3.51 9.77
C LEU A 26 -8.13 4.36 9.90
N PRO A 27 -7.91 5.02 11.05
CA PRO A 27 -6.71 5.80 11.28
C PRO A 27 -5.42 4.96 11.15
N VAL A 28 -4.49 5.44 10.35
CA VAL A 28 -3.13 4.90 10.20
C VAL A 28 -2.10 5.89 10.74
N SER A 29 -0.83 5.51 10.80
CA SER A 29 0.25 6.41 11.21
C SER A 29 0.28 7.63 10.28
N SER A 30 0.57 8.82 10.85
CA SER A 30 0.69 10.03 10.04
C SER A 30 1.76 9.90 8.96
N VAL A 31 2.81 9.10 9.21
CA VAL A 31 3.89 8.80 8.26
C VAL A 31 3.36 7.99 7.07
N LEU A 32 2.63 6.89 7.33
CA LEU A 32 2.03 6.08 6.26
C LEU A 32 1.06 6.92 5.42
N ALA A 33 0.17 7.65 6.07
CA ALA A 33 -0.80 8.48 5.36
C ALA A 33 -0.11 9.54 4.50
N GLN A 34 0.91 10.23 5.04
CA GLN A 34 1.66 11.24 4.29
C GLN A 34 2.42 10.63 3.11
N MET A 35 3.07 9.49 3.30
CA MET A 35 3.81 8.79 2.24
C MET A 35 2.87 8.44 1.08
N ILE A 36 1.72 7.84 1.38
CA ILE A 36 0.76 7.40 0.36
C ILE A 36 0.17 8.60 -0.39
N GLU A 37 -0.22 9.64 0.32
CA GLU A 37 -0.71 10.89 -0.30
C GLU A 37 0.34 11.55 -1.19
N THR A 38 1.61 11.54 -0.78
CA THR A 38 2.72 12.05 -1.61
C THR A 38 2.88 11.21 -2.86
N VAL A 39 2.93 9.88 -2.75
CA VAL A 39 3.09 8.99 -3.91
C VAL A 39 1.94 9.14 -4.90
N VAL A 40 0.70 9.24 -4.42
CA VAL A 40 -0.48 9.46 -5.27
C VAL A 40 -0.39 10.80 -5.99
N LYS A 41 0.00 11.88 -5.30
CA LYS A 41 0.21 13.19 -5.95
C LYS A 41 1.33 13.16 -7.00
N THR A 42 2.44 12.48 -6.71
CA THR A 42 3.60 12.42 -7.60
C THR A 42 3.31 11.59 -8.84
N THR A 43 2.61 10.47 -8.69
CA THR A 43 2.28 9.57 -9.82
C THR A 43 1.04 10.00 -10.57
N ASN A 44 0.16 10.78 -9.92
CA ASN A 44 -1.17 11.13 -10.41
C ASN A 44 -2.05 9.92 -10.76
N LEU A 45 -1.78 8.77 -10.13
CA LEU A 45 -2.55 7.55 -10.27
C LEU A 45 -3.61 7.48 -9.16
N SER A 46 -4.82 7.10 -9.52
CA SER A 46 -5.86 6.80 -8.53
C SER A 46 -5.66 5.41 -7.93
N ILE A 47 -6.00 5.22 -6.66
CA ILE A 47 -5.80 3.96 -5.93
C ILE A 47 -7.07 3.56 -5.18
N ASN A 48 -7.24 2.26 -4.96
CA ASN A 48 -8.16 1.74 -3.94
C ASN A 48 -7.41 1.00 -2.85
N ILE A 49 -7.57 1.46 -1.61
CA ILE A 49 -7.07 0.81 -0.41
C ILE A 49 -8.14 -0.17 0.06
N ASN A 50 -7.81 -1.46 0.00
CA ASN A 50 -8.72 -2.54 0.35
C ASN A 50 -8.64 -2.94 1.83
N SER A 51 -7.51 -2.64 2.49
CA SER A 51 -7.27 -3.00 3.88
C SER A 51 -6.30 -2.02 4.55
N THR A 52 -6.53 -1.70 5.82
CA THR A 52 -5.61 -0.95 6.68
C THR A 52 -5.40 -1.69 8.00
N THR A 53 -6.06 -1.34 9.09
CA THR A 53 -5.82 -1.98 10.41
C THR A 53 -6.77 -3.13 10.74
N GLY A 54 -7.86 -3.25 9.98
CA GLY A 54 -8.85 -4.31 10.16
C GLY A 54 -8.45 -5.63 9.52
N GLY A 55 -9.15 -6.70 9.89
CA GLY A 55 -8.99 -8.03 9.31
C GLY A 55 -7.96 -8.91 10.03
N VAL A 56 -7.71 -10.08 9.46
CA VAL A 56 -6.76 -11.07 9.99
C VAL A 56 -5.45 -10.98 9.22
N HIS A 57 -4.37 -10.73 9.96
CA HIS A 57 -3.02 -10.59 9.44
C HIS A 57 -2.03 -11.51 10.15
N SER A 58 -0.83 -11.64 9.60
CA SER A 58 0.25 -12.36 10.29
C SER A 58 0.53 -11.72 11.67
N PRO A 59 0.93 -12.48 12.71
CA PRO A 59 1.04 -11.96 14.08
C PRO A 59 1.99 -10.76 14.26
N ARG A 60 2.96 -10.58 13.36
CA ARG A 60 3.93 -9.47 13.38
C ARG A 60 3.66 -8.44 12.28
N SER A 61 2.43 -8.38 11.79
CA SER A 61 2.03 -7.49 10.71
C SER A 61 1.98 -6.03 11.17
N PHE A 62 2.47 -5.14 10.32
CA PHE A 62 2.37 -3.70 10.50
C PHE A 62 0.92 -3.18 10.43
N HIS A 63 -0.02 -3.96 9.89
CA HIS A 63 -1.45 -3.62 9.86
C HIS A 63 -1.99 -3.39 11.28
N TYR A 64 -1.64 -4.25 12.24
CA TYR A 64 -2.08 -4.12 13.64
C TYR A 64 -1.58 -2.84 14.34
N HIS A 65 -0.57 -2.20 13.76
CA HIS A 65 0.02 -0.97 14.30
C HIS A 65 -0.43 0.29 13.52
N GLY A 66 -1.30 0.16 12.51
CA GLY A 66 -1.64 1.28 11.64
C GLY A 66 -0.48 1.71 10.76
N GLN A 67 0.45 0.81 10.47
CA GLN A 67 1.66 1.10 9.72
C GLN A 67 1.69 0.41 8.36
N ALA A 68 0.64 -0.32 7.97
CA ALA A 68 0.51 -0.90 6.65
C ALA A 68 -0.89 -0.73 6.08
N LEU A 69 -0.95 -0.86 4.76
CA LEU A 69 -2.17 -0.91 3.97
C LEU A 69 -1.99 -1.82 2.75
N ASP A 70 -3.10 -2.32 2.24
CA ASP A 70 -3.16 -3.08 1.00
C ASP A 70 -3.91 -2.33 -0.10
N ILE A 71 -3.32 -2.25 -1.29
CA ILE A 71 -3.92 -1.64 -2.48
C ILE A 71 -4.26 -2.74 -3.48
N ASN A 72 -5.53 -2.89 -3.86
CA ASN A 72 -5.96 -3.90 -4.83
C ASN A 72 -6.25 -3.33 -6.23
N ARG A 73 -6.30 -1.99 -6.37
CA ARG A 73 -6.52 -1.31 -7.65
C ARG A 73 -5.67 -0.07 -7.82
N LEU A 74 -5.26 0.17 -9.06
CA LEU A 74 -4.64 1.39 -9.56
C LEU A 74 -5.34 1.80 -10.85
N ASP A 75 -5.73 3.07 -10.98
CA ASP A 75 -6.49 3.60 -12.12
C ASP A 75 -7.72 2.78 -12.49
N GLY A 76 -8.50 2.42 -11.47
CA GLY A 76 -9.72 1.62 -11.58
C GLY A 76 -9.50 0.14 -11.92
N LYS A 77 -8.30 -0.24 -12.36
CA LYS A 77 -7.95 -1.61 -12.73
C LYS A 77 -7.32 -2.36 -11.58
N ARG A 78 -7.48 -3.69 -11.55
CA ARG A 78 -6.86 -4.54 -10.51
C ARG A 78 -5.35 -4.58 -10.66
N ILE A 79 -4.65 -4.87 -9.57
CA ILE A 79 -3.18 -5.05 -9.57
C ILE A 79 -2.75 -6.25 -10.44
N ASP A 80 -3.56 -7.31 -10.49
CA ASP A 80 -3.32 -8.53 -11.28
C ASP A 80 -3.74 -8.42 -12.76
N ASP A 81 -4.30 -7.27 -13.18
CA ASP A 81 -4.61 -7.01 -14.59
C ASP A 81 -3.32 -6.69 -15.37
N VAL A 82 -3.01 -7.52 -16.38
CA VAL A 82 -1.83 -7.36 -17.23
C VAL A 82 -1.78 -5.98 -17.90
N SER A 83 -2.93 -5.42 -18.27
CA SER A 83 -3.04 -4.09 -18.89
C SER A 83 -2.74 -2.95 -17.92
N ASN A 84 -2.67 -3.23 -16.62
CA ASN A 84 -2.33 -2.27 -15.57
C ASN A 84 -0.86 -2.35 -15.14
N GLY A 85 -0.09 -3.31 -15.67
CA GLY A 85 1.26 -3.62 -15.20
C GLY A 85 2.20 -2.41 -15.18
N ALA A 86 2.13 -1.53 -16.19
CA ALA A 86 2.94 -0.32 -16.25
C ALA A 86 2.65 0.64 -15.08
N ASN A 87 1.37 0.88 -14.77
CA ASN A 87 0.95 1.73 -13.66
C ASN A 87 1.36 1.13 -12.31
N VAL A 88 1.17 -0.18 -12.14
CA VAL A 88 1.59 -0.90 -10.93
C VAL A 88 3.11 -0.76 -10.73
N GLN A 89 3.89 -0.98 -11.79
CA GLN A 89 5.34 -0.85 -11.73
C GLN A 89 5.78 0.57 -11.36
N VAL A 90 5.23 1.60 -12.01
CA VAL A 90 5.52 3.02 -11.70
C VAL A 90 5.15 3.37 -10.26
N PHE A 91 3.98 2.93 -9.81
CA PHE A 91 3.53 3.18 -8.44
C PHE A 91 4.46 2.49 -7.42
N GLN A 92 4.78 1.21 -7.63
CA GLN A 92 5.71 0.50 -6.74
C GLN A 92 7.11 1.15 -6.74
N GLN A 93 7.60 1.66 -7.88
CA GLN A 93 8.88 2.37 -7.94
C GLN A 93 8.84 3.65 -7.11
N ALA A 94 7.76 4.44 -7.20
CA ALA A 94 7.58 5.65 -6.40
C ALA A 94 7.51 5.33 -4.89
N VAL A 95 6.77 4.30 -4.50
CA VAL A 95 6.72 3.83 -3.10
C VAL A 95 8.10 3.37 -2.63
N ALA A 96 8.76 2.51 -3.41
CA ALA A 96 10.07 1.97 -3.07
C ALA A 96 11.17 3.04 -3.03
N ALA A 97 11.01 4.17 -3.72
CA ALA A 97 11.92 5.31 -3.65
C ALA A 97 11.68 6.19 -2.42
N HIS A 98 10.48 6.16 -1.82
CA HIS A 98 10.16 6.99 -0.67
C HIS A 98 11.06 6.67 0.54
N ILE A 99 11.45 7.69 1.29
CA ILE A 99 12.36 7.54 2.43
C ILE A 99 11.70 6.80 3.59
N ASP A 100 10.40 7.02 3.78
CA ASP A 100 9.64 6.44 4.89
C ASP A 100 9.05 5.04 4.62
N VAL A 101 9.33 4.42 3.47
CA VAL A 101 8.82 3.06 3.21
C VAL A 101 9.56 2.03 4.06
N ALA A 102 8.83 1.15 4.73
CA ALA A 102 9.39 -0.02 5.42
C ALA A 102 9.22 -1.29 4.58
N GLU A 103 8.08 -1.46 3.92
CA GLU A 103 7.84 -2.60 3.02
C GLU A 103 7.12 -2.15 1.77
N CYS A 104 7.52 -2.73 0.65
CA CYS A 104 6.82 -2.62 -0.63
C CYS A 104 6.83 -4.00 -1.26
N PHE A 105 5.71 -4.72 -1.14
CA PHE A 105 5.52 -6.05 -1.72
C PHE A 105 4.41 -6.01 -2.77
N GLY A 106 4.62 -6.72 -3.87
CA GLY A 106 3.71 -6.70 -5.01
C GLY A 106 4.27 -7.45 -6.22
N PRO A 107 3.66 -7.28 -7.41
CA PRO A 107 4.06 -8.04 -8.60
C PRO A 107 5.47 -7.72 -9.13
N PHE A 108 5.94 -6.47 -8.99
CA PHE A 108 7.18 -6.00 -9.61
C PHE A 108 8.31 -5.76 -8.60
N ILE A 109 8.00 -5.16 -7.45
CA ILE A 109 8.99 -4.86 -6.41
C ILE A 109 8.60 -5.59 -5.13
N ASN A 110 9.60 -6.20 -4.49
CA ASN A 110 9.44 -6.86 -3.20
C ASN A 110 10.66 -6.55 -2.33
N ILE A 111 10.54 -5.51 -1.50
CA ILE A 111 11.62 -5.05 -0.64
C ILE A 111 11.15 -4.79 0.78
N ARG A 112 12.07 -4.94 1.72
CA ARG A 112 11.97 -4.40 3.08
C ARG A 112 13.11 -3.42 3.31
N LYS A 113 12.81 -2.26 3.88
CA LYS A 113 13.81 -1.27 4.29
C LYS A 113 13.92 -1.17 5.80
N ARG A 114 15.12 -0.84 6.25
CA ARG A 114 15.44 -0.45 7.64
C ARG A 114 16.39 0.73 7.59
N GLY A 115 15.84 1.94 7.63
CA GLY A 115 16.56 3.15 7.26
C GLY A 115 17.04 3.06 5.80
N ALA A 116 18.35 3.23 5.60
CA ALA A 116 18.98 3.14 4.27
C ALA A 116 19.22 1.70 3.78
N GLN A 117 19.12 0.70 4.66
CA GLN A 117 19.35 -0.70 4.30
C GLN A 117 18.15 -1.26 3.55
N VAL A 118 18.40 -1.91 2.41
CA VAL A 118 17.36 -2.51 1.55
C VAL A 118 17.59 -4.03 1.45
N GLU A 119 16.60 -4.79 1.89
CA GLU A 119 16.54 -6.25 1.79
C GLU A 119 15.60 -6.64 0.63
N GLN A 120 16.07 -7.43 -0.32
CA GLN A 120 15.25 -7.97 -1.41
C GLN A 120 14.47 -9.20 -0.92
N ARG A 121 13.17 -9.24 -1.22
CA ARG A 121 12.23 -10.29 -0.77
C ARG A 121 11.43 -10.90 -1.92
N PRO A 122 12.08 -11.43 -2.97
CA PRO A 122 11.37 -11.99 -4.13
C PRO A 122 10.43 -13.14 -3.75
N ASP A 123 10.70 -13.83 -2.62
CA ASP A 123 9.85 -14.87 -2.04
C ASP A 123 8.43 -14.38 -1.71
N LEU A 124 8.26 -13.08 -1.43
CA LEU A 124 6.96 -12.50 -1.07
C LEU A 124 6.07 -12.25 -2.28
N ARG A 125 6.61 -12.24 -3.50
CA ARG A 125 5.83 -11.96 -4.72
C ARG A 125 4.62 -12.86 -4.85
N ILE A 126 4.78 -14.16 -4.60
CA ILE A 126 3.70 -15.16 -4.79
C ILE A 126 2.48 -14.89 -3.90
N ARG A 127 2.68 -14.20 -2.76
CA ARG A 127 1.60 -13.84 -1.83
C ARG A 127 0.95 -12.49 -2.16
N HIS A 128 1.60 -11.67 -2.99
CA HIS A 128 1.19 -10.30 -3.31
C HIS A 128 1.04 -10.09 -4.82
N VAL A 129 0.51 -11.11 -5.52
CA VAL A 129 0.28 -11.04 -6.98
C VAL A 129 -0.90 -10.16 -7.35
N ASN A 130 -1.87 -10.02 -6.45
CA ASN A 130 -3.16 -9.37 -6.70
C ASN A 130 -3.41 -8.10 -5.86
N HIS A 131 -2.44 -7.70 -5.04
CA HIS A 131 -2.46 -6.48 -4.26
C HIS A 131 -1.03 -6.00 -3.98
N LEU A 132 -0.90 -4.74 -3.58
CA LEU A 132 0.34 -4.19 -3.04
C LEU A 132 0.22 -4.11 -1.52
N HIS A 133 1.16 -4.70 -0.78
CA HIS A 133 1.32 -4.46 0.65
C HIS A 133 2.37 -3.37 0.85
N ILE A 134 1.96 -2.25 1.42
CA ILE A 134 2.84 -1.10 1.67
C ILE A 134 2.85 -0.78 3.16
N SER A 135 4.03 -0.65 3.75
CA SER A 135 4.17 -0.21 5.13
C SER A 135 5.15 0.95 5.30
N SER A 136 4.98 1.72 6.37
CA SER A 136 5.85 2.84 6.72
C SER A 136 6.83 2.48 7.84
N GLN A 137 7.97 3.17 7.84
CA GLN A 137 8.85 3.23 9.00
C GLN A 137 8.14 3.93 10.17
N THR A 138 8.63 3.70 11.39
CA THR A 138 8.13 4.31 12.64
C THR A 138 8.46 5.79 12.73
#